data_AF-A0A842N4B8-F1
#
_entry.id   AF-A0A842N4B8-F1
#
_cell.length_a   1.000
_cell.length_b   1.000
_cell.length_c   1.000
_cell.angle_alpha   90.00
_cell.angle_beta   90.00
_cell.angle_gamma   90.00
#
_symmetry.space_group_name_H-M   'P 1'
#
loop_
_entity.id
_entity.type
_entity.pdbx_description
1 polymer ?
#
loop_
_entity_poly.entity_id
_entity_poly.type
_entity_poly.pdbx_seq_one_letter_code
_entity_poly.pdbx_strand_id
1 'polypeptide(L)'
;MEYIIITESFRKTLKKFKKYFHEKDIVFDIKRLIEKGFGKGETKLKNENYKGLDADLFKLRLKINNVDFRYIIVCFKSKNEYLPVFIDLKKGRYGRNLSFNSDKKTVAIINDNLEKVIIDYLTSTSDNPLTTYYAVDGN
;
A
#
# COMPACT_ATOMS: atom_id res chain seq x y z
N MET A 1 -18.48 5.11 -1.60
CA MET A 1 -17.71 4.97 -0.36
C MET A 1 -16.45 4.18 -0.67
N GLU A 2 -15.31 4.85 -0.64
CA GLU A 2 -14.00 4.24 -0.85
C GLU A 2 -13.40 3.83 0.51
N TYR A 3 -12.56 2.79 0.50
CA TYR A 3 -11.91 2.28 1.72
C TYR A 3 -10.40 2.14 1.56
N ILE A 4 -9.66 2.57 2.57
CA ILE A 4 -8.24 2.23 2.74
C ILE A 4 -8.18 1.08 3.73
N ILE A 5 -7.55 -0.02 3.34
CA ILE A 5 -7.51 -1.24 4.14
C ILE A 5 -6.08 -1.42 4.65
N ILE A 6 -5.89 -1.42 5.97
CA ILE A 6 -4.58 -1.72 6.56
C ILE A 6 -4.57 -3.14 7.09
N THR A 7 -3.64 -3.97 6.59
CA THR A 7 -3.49 -5.36 7.02
C THR A 7 -2.46 -5.52 8.13
N GLU A 8 -2.55 -6.62 8.88
CA GLU A 8 -1.54 -6.97 9.89
C GLU A 8 -0.13 -7.12 9.28
N SER A 9 -0.02 -7.73 8.10
CA SER A 9 1.25 -7.88 7.39
C SER A 9 1.83 -6.54 6.99
N PHE A 10 1.01 -5.59 6.53
CA PHE A 10 1.50 -4.24 6.25
C PHE A 10 1.96 -3.53 7.53
N ARG A 11 1.24 -3.70 8.66
CA ARG A 11 1.68 -3.15 9.96
C ARG A 11 3.04 -3.68 10.40
N LYS A 12 3.34 -4.96 10.15
CA LYS A 12 4.67 -5.53 10.42
C LYS A 12 5.76 -4.79 9.63
N THR A 13 5.47 -4.36 8.41
CA THR A 13 6.36 -3.50 7.61
C THR A 13 6.43 -2.09 8.20
N LEU A 14 5.33 -1.49 8.63
CA LEU A 14 5.30 -0.16 9.26
C LEU A 14 6.12 -0.09 10.55
N LYS A 15 6.19 -1.16 11.35
CA LYS A 15 6.98 -1.20 12.60
C LYS A 15 8.45 -0.81 12.40
N LYS A 16 9.02 -1.04 11.21
CA LYS A 16 10.39 -0.64 10.85
C LYS A 16 10.58 0.87 10.75
N PHE A 17 9.48 1.60 10.52
CA PHE A 17 9.46 3.04 10.28
C PHE A 17 8.73 3.82 11.38
N LYS A 18 8.42 3.18 12.52
CA LYS A 18 7.68 3.79 13.65
C LYS A 18 8.29 5.08 14.20
N LYS A 19 9.58 5.33 13.96
CA LYS A 19 10.28 6.57 14.36
C LYS A 19 9.97 7.76 13.44
N TYR A 20 9.37 7.51 12.27
CA TYR A 20 9.08 8.53 11.27
C TYR A 20 7.60 8.91 11.23
N PHE A 21 6.70 7.94 11.44
CA PHE A 21 5.27 8.14 11.31
C PHE A 21 4.45 7.03 11.99
N HIS A 22 3.15 7.26 12.15
CA HIS A 22 2.15 6.32 12.61
C HIS A 22 1.25 5.84 11.46
N GLU A 23 0.50 4.76 11.68
CA GLU A 23 -0.45 4.22 10.69
C GLU A 23 -1.43 5.28 10.15
N LYS A 24 -1.91 6.18 11.03
CA LYS A 24 -2.81 7.27 10.64
C LYS A 24 -2.20 8.20 9.60
N ASP A 25 -0.90 8.46 9.63
CA ASP A 25 -0.23 9.32 8.64
C ASP A 25 -0.27 8.70 7.23
N ILE A 26 -0.18 7.37 7.15
CA ILE A 26 -0.32 6.62 5.89
C ILE A 26 -1.75 6.70 5.38
N VAL A 27 -2.72 6.50 6.26
CA VAL A 27 -4.15 6.59 5.92
C VAL A 27 -4.49 7.99 5.41
N PHE A 28 -4.05 9.04 6.11
CA PHE A 28 -4.29 10.42 5.69
C PHE A 28 -3.69 10.74 4.32
N ASP A 29 -2.49 10.23 4.04
CA ASP A 29 -1.88 10.50 2.76
C ASP A 29 -2.55 9.75 1.60
N ILE A 30 -2.87 8.46 1.80
CA ILE A 30 -3.62 7.70 0.80
C ILE A 30 -4.98 8.36 0.57
N LYS A 31 -5.67 8.79 1.63
CA LYS A 31 -6.94 9.53 1.53
C LYS A 31 -6.78 10.78 0.67
N ARG A 32 -5.78 11.62 0.97
CA ARG A 32 -5.47 12.82 0.19
C ARG A 32 -5.17 12.51 -1.28
N LEU A 33 -4.53 11.37 -1.55
CA LEU A 33 -4.23 10.93 -2.92
C LEU A 33 -5.49 10.46 -3.66
N ILE A 34 -6.40 9.76 -2.98
CA ILE A 34 -7.69 9.37 -3.55
C ILE A 34 -8.50 10.63 -3.89
N GLU A 35 -8.62 11.58 -2.96
CA GLU A 35 -9.37 12.83 -3.14
C GLU A 35 -8.81 13.72 -4.28
N LYS A 36 -7.47 13.81 -4.40
CA LYS A 36 -6.82 14.63 -5.43
C LYS A 36 -6.64 13.91 -6.76
N GLY A 37 -6.79 12.59 -6.77
CA GLY A 37 -6.40 11.73 -7.89
C GLY A 37 -4.89 11.52 -8.01
N PHE A 38 -4.52 10.52 -8.82
CA PHE A 38 -3.13 10.19 -9.13
C PHE A 38 -2.49 11.28 -10.00
N GLY A 39 -1.38 11.87 -9.53
CA GLY A 39 -0.66 12.94 -10.21
C GLY A 39 0.60 12.47 -10.96
N LYS A 40 1.51 13.42 -11.23
CA LYS A 40 2.79 13.18 -11.93
C LYS A 40 3.79 12.29 -11.16
N GLY A 41 3.57 12.04 -9.87
CA GLY A 41 4.49 11.26 -9.02
C GLY A 41 4.21 9.77 -9.03
N GLU A 42 2.98 9.42 -9.37
CA GLU A 42 2.37 8.11 -9.22
C GLU A 42 2.60 7.30 -10.50
N THR A 43 2.92 6.02 -10.35
CA THR A 43 3.24 5.18 -11.50
C THR A 43 2.49 3.87 -11.39
N LYS A 44 1.63 3.57 -12.36
CA LYS A 44 1.08 2.23 -12.51
C LYS A 44 2.20 1.25 -12.80
N LEU A 45 2.32 0.21 -12.00
CA LEU A 45 3.37 -0.80 -12.12
C LEU A 45 2.92 -1.97 -12.97
N LYS A 46 1.75 -2.54 -12.66
CA LYS A 46 1.14 -3.66 -13.38
C LYS A 46 -0.34 -3.79 -13.03
N ASN A 47 -1.05 -4.63 -13.75
CA ASN A 47 -2.38 -5.11 -13.41
C ASN A 47 -2.27 -6.62 -13.07
N GLU A 48 -3.00 -7.07 -12.06
CA GLU A 48 -3.09 -8.48 -11.67
C GLU A 48 -4.51 -8.85 -11.28
N ASN A 49 -4.82 -10.15 -11.28
CA ASN A 49 -6.08 -10.68 -10.81
C ASN A 49 -5.84 -11.55 -9.56
N TYR A 50 -6.53 -11.22 -8.46
CA TYR A 50 -6.45 -11.98 -7.21
C TYR A 50 -7.79 -12.65 -6.93
N LYS A 51 -7.90 -13.96 -7.19
CA LYS A 51 -9.14 -14.75 -7.00
C LYS A 51 -10.38 -14.11 -7.66
N GLY A 52 -10.23 -13.62 -8.89
CA GLY A 52 -11.31 -12.95 -9.63
C GLY A 52 -11.43 -11.45 -9.35
N LEU A 53 -10.57 -10.86 -8.50
CA LEU A 53 -10.54 -9.43 -8.25
C LEU A 53 -9.46 -8.77 -9.10
N ASP A 54 -9.87 -7.96 -10.08
CA ASP A 54 -8.95 -7.16 -10.88
C ASP A 54 -8.36 -6.03 -10.05
N ALA A 55 -7.03 -5.94 -10.09
CA ALA A 55 -6.27 -5.13 -9.19
C ALA A 55 -5.17 -4.37 -9.95
N ASP A 56 -5.14 -3.04 -9.77
CA ASP A 56 -4.06 -2.22 -10.30
C ASP A 56 -3.03 -1.94 -9.21
N LEU A 57 -1.76 -2.22 -9.50
CA LEU A 57 -0.66 -1.90 -8.58
C LEU A 57 -0.06 -0.57 -8.96
N PHE A 58 0.02 0.34 -8.00
CA PHE A 58 0.62 1.66 -8.17
C PHE A 58 1.77 1.87 -7.21
N LYS A 59 2.84 2.49 -7.70
CA LYS A 59 3.85 3.11 -6.86
C LYS A 59 3.46 4.56 -6.59
N LEU A 60 3.50 4.93 -5.33
CA LEU A 60 3.19 6.27 -4.85
C LEU A 60 4.41 6.93 -4.20
N ARG A 61 4.41 8.26 -4.21
CA ARG A 61 5.47 9.10 -3.65
C ARG A 61 4.93 9.85 -2.43
N LEU A 62 5.47 9.53 -1.27
CA LEU A 62 4.99 10.08 -0.01
C LEU A 62 6.04 11.00 0.61
N LYS A 63 5.60 12.07 1.29
CA LYS A 63 6.46 12.86 2.17
C LYS A 63 5.77 13.01 3.52
N ILE A 64 6.29 12.32 4.54
CA ILE A 64 5.78 12.35 5.90
C ILE A 64 6.84 12.95 6.81
N ASN A 65 6.50 13.99 7.58
CA ASN A 65 7.44 14.64 8.51
C ASN A 65 8.78 15.02 7.84
N ASN A 66 8.71 15.58 6.62
CA ASN A 66 9.85 15.92 5.78
C ASN A 66 10.73 14.76 5.28
N VAL A 67 10.30 13.51 5.49
CA VAL A 67 11.00 12.32 4.99
C VAL A 67 10.28 11.77 3.76
N ASP A 68 11.04 11.58 2.68
CA ASP A 68 10.53 11.00 1.44
C ASP A 68 10.41 9.47 1.54
N PHE A 69 9.21 8.95 1.28
CA PHE A 69 8.90 7.53 1.18
C PHE A 69 8.44 7.15 -0.23
N ARG A 70 8.50 5.85 -0.49
CA ARG A 70 7.96 5.18 -1.65
C ARG A 70 7.20 3.96 -1.18
N TYR A 71 6.00 3.78 -1.67
CA TYR A 71 5.18 2.65 -1.30
C TYR A 71 4.39 2.15 -2.50
N ILE A 72 4.01 0.89 -2.43
CA ILE A 72 3.13 0.25 -3.41
C ILE A 72 1.76 0.13 -2.77
N ILE A 73 0.73 0.46 -3.54
CA ILE A 73 -0.65 0.16 -3.20
C ILE A 73 -1.27 -0.73 -4.28
N VAL A 74 -2.21 -1.55 -3.86
CA VAL A 74 -3.12 -2.29 -4.73
C VAL A 74 -4.45 -1.56 -4.71
N CYS A 75 -5.04 -1.35 -5.88
CA CYS A 75 -6.36 -0.74 -6.06
C CYS A 75 -7.32 -1.77 -6.67
N PHE A 76 -8.31 -2.21 -5.89
CA PHE A 76 -9.38 -3.07 -6.38
C PHE A 76 -10.53 -2.22 -6.92
N LYS A 77 -10.52 -1.96 -8.22
CA LYS A 77 -11.46 -1.03 -8.87
C LYS A 77 -12.92 -1.43 -8.69
N SER A 78 -13.22 -2.72 -8.74
CA SER A 78 -14.60 -3.22 -8.58
C SER A 78 -15.16 -3.00 -7.18
N LYS A 79 -14.30 -2.78 -6.18
CA LYS A 79 -14.70 -2.60 -4.77
C LYS A 79 -14.43 -1.20 -4.23
N ASN A 80 -13.74 -0.33 -4.97
CA ASN A 80 -13.27 0.97 -4.49
C ASN A 80 -12.38 0.86 -3.23
N GLU A 81 -11.49 -0.14 -3.23
CA GLU A 81 -10.62 -0.45 -2.09
C GLU A 81 -9.14 -0.25 -2.43
N TYR A 82 -8.41 0.33 -1.46
CA TYR A 82 -7.01 0.71 -1.58
C TYR A 82 -6.19 0.02 -0.47
N LEU A 83 -5.24 -0.81 -0.87
CA LEU A 83 -4.52 -1.72 0.02
C LEU A 83 -3.00 -1.44 -0.09
N PRO A 84 -2.38 -0.70 0.83
CA PRO A 84 -0.93 -0.55 0.84
C PRO A 84 -0.24 -1.88 1.16
N VAL A 85 0.76 -2.23 0.34
CA VAL A 85 1.44 -3.53 0.43
C VAL A 85 2.87 -3.44 0.91
N PHE A 86 3.56 -2.36 0.58
CA PHE A 86 4.98 -2.21 0.90
C PHE A 86 5.36 -0.75 0.98
N ILE A 87 6.25 -0.38 1.91
CA ILE A 87 6.79 0.97 2.05
C ILE A 87 8.28 0.91 2.36
N ASP A 88 9.04 1.87 1.81
CA ASP A 88 10.43 2.11 2.18
C ASP A 88 10.78 3.60 2.03
N LEU A 89 11.87 4.01 2.67
CA LEU A 89 12.47 5.32 2.48
C LEU A 89 12.92 5.48 1.02
N LYS A 90 12.74 6.65 0.41
CA LYS A 90 13.26 6.95 -0.94
C LYS A 90 14.75 6.69 -1.07
N LYS A 91 15.53 7.01 -0.02
CA LYS A 91 16.98 6.73 0.06
C LYS A 91 17.31 5.34 0.64
N GLY A 92 16.29 4.59 1.04
CA GLY A 92 16.38 3.24 1.61
C GLY A 92 16.80 2.19 0.59
N ARG A 93 16.79 0.94 1.06
CA ARG A 93 17.33 -0.22 0.34
C ARG A 93 16.55 -0.53 -0.94
N TYR A 94 15.23 -0.37 -0.89
CA TYR A 94 14.30 -0.73 -1.95
C TYR A 94 13.62 0.50 -2.56
N GLY A 95 13.51 1.61 -1.81
CA GLY A 95 12.76 2.79 -2.25
C GLY A 95 13.31 3.49 -3.50
N ARG A 96 14.62 3.43 -3.80
CA ARG A 96 15.19 4.04 -5.02
C ARG A 96 14.65 3.40 -6.29
N ASN A 97 14.52 2.07 -6.27
CA ASN A 97 14.13 1.23 -7.40
C ASN A 97 12.88 0.40 -7.05
N LEU A 98 11.87 1.02 -6.44
CA LEU A 98 10.63 0.30 -6.15
C LEU A 98 9.89 0.05 -7.48
N SER A 99 10.15 -1.11 -8.09
CA SER A 99 9.63 -1.51 -9.40
C SER A 99 9.82 -3.02 -9.58
N PHE A 100 8.91 -3.66 -10.32
CA PHE A 100 8.99 -5.07 -10.69
C PHE A 100 10.07 -5.36 -11.75
N ASN A 101 10.69 -4.33 -12.34
CA ASN A 101 11.80 -4.47 -13.30
C ASN A 101 13.17 -4.21 -12.66
N SER A 102 13.27 -4.30 -11.32
CA SER A 102 14.49 -4.03 -10.56
C SER A 102 15.32 -5.32 -10.36
N ASP A 103 16.29 -5.31 -9.44
CA ASP A 103 17.05 -6.51 -9.12
C ASP A 103 16.16 -7.60 -8.50
N LYS A 104 16.57 -8.87 -8.68
CA LYS A 104 15.82 -10.05 -8.21
C LYS A 104 15.46 -9.98 -6.73
N LYS A 105 16.30 -9.39 -5.86
CA LYS A 105 16.02 -9.31 -4.42
C LYS A 105 14.92 -8.29 -4.14
N THR A 106 14.93 -7.14 -4.82
CA THR A 106 13.86 -6.14 -4.72
C THR A 106 12.53 -6.68 -5.22
N VAL A 107 12.51 -7.40 -6.35
CA VAL A 107 11.28 -8.02 -6.86
C VAL A 107 10.75 -9.08 -5.91
N ALA A 108 11.64 -9.95 -5.39
CA ALA A 108 11.25 -10.99 -4.44
C ALA A 108 10.63 -10.42 -3.16
N ILE A 109 11.20 -9.35 -2.59
CA ILE A 109 10.63 -8.76 -1.36
C ILE A 109 9.28 -8.08 -1.62
N ILE A 110 9.09 -7.45 -2.79
CA ILE A 110 7.80 -6.86 -3.16
C ILE A 110 6.75 -7.97 -3.29
N ASN A 111 7.06 -9.04 -4.02
CA ASN A 111 6.15 -10.17 -4.19
C ASN A 111 5.79 -10.85 -2.87
N ASP A 112 6.76 -11.07 -1.98
CA ASP A 112 6.53 -11.65 -0.65
C ASP A 112 5.60 -10.77 0.22
N ASN A 113 5.78 -9.45 0.19
CA ASN A 113 4.89 -8.54 0.94
C ASN A 113 3.50 -8.47 0.31
N LEU A 114 3.42 -8.45 -1.01
CA LEU A 114 2.17 -8.47 -1.77
C LEU A 114 1.37 -9.73 -1.45
N GLU A 115 1.99 -10.91 -1.50
CA GLU A 115 1.35 -12.18 -1.17
C GLU A 115 0.78 -12.17 0.25
N LYS A 116 1.59 -11.80 1.25
CA LYS A 116 1.15 -11.73 2.65
C LYS A 116 -0.02 -10.78 2.86
N VAL A 117 0.05 -9.59 2.27
CA VAL A 117 -1.00 -8.57 2.41
C VAL A 117 -2.29 -9.00 1.71
N ILE A 118 -2.20 -9.64 0.54
CA ILE A 118 -3.36 -10.19 -0.17
C ILE A 118 -3.97 -11.37 0.59
N ILE A 119 -3.15 -12.25 1.18
CA ILE A 119 -3.64 -13.34 2.04
C ILE A 119 -4.42 -12.75 3.22
N ASP A 120 -3.84 -11.80 3.97
CA ASP A 120 -4.54 -11.17 5.10
C ASP A 120 -5.88 -10.56 4.66
N TYR A 121 -5.91 -9.87 3.52
CA TYR A 121 -7.13 -9.27 2.98
C TYR A 121 -8.21 -10.32 2.65
N LEU A 122 -7.82 -11.44 2.02
CA LEU A 122 -8.75 -12.48 1.58
C LEU A 122 -9.20 -13.42 2.71
N THR A 123 -8.45 -13.52 3.81
CA THR A 123 -8.73 -14.44 4.92
C THR A 123 -9.23 -13.75 6.18
N SER A 124 -9.24 -12.41 6.22
CA SER A 124 -9.79 -11.65 7.35
C SER A 124 -11.27 -11.98 7.56
N THR A 125 -11.64 -12.33 8.79
CA THR A 125 -13.02 -12.57 9.21
C THR A 125 -13.38 -11.72 10.43
N SER A 126 -14.64 -11.76 10.87
CA SER A 126 -15.06 -11.12 12.13
C SER A 126 -14.33 -11.69 13.34
N ASP A 127 -14.09 -13.00 13.35
CA ASP A 127 -13.53 -13.72 14.48
C ASP A 127 -11.99 -13.65 14.51
N ASN A 128 -11.38 -13.34 13.36
CA ASN A 128 -9.95 -13.09 13.21
C ASN A 128 -9.69 -11.87 12.31
N PRO A 129 -9.82 -10.64 12.86
CA PRO A 129 -9.68 -9.43 12.08
C PRO A 129 -8.21 -9.15 11.75
N LEU A 130 -7.80 -9.50 10.53
CA LEU A 130 -6.47 -9.21 9.98
C LEU A 130 -6.41 -7.86 9.26
N THR A 131 -7.56 -7.23 9.06
CA THR A 131 -7.72 -5.98 8.32
C THR A 131 -8.41 -4.91 9.16
N THR A 132 -8.10 -3.65 8.88
CA THR A 132 -8.86 -2.51 9.39
C THR A 132 -9.24 -1.62 8.23
N TYR A 133 -10.53 -1.29 8.16
CA TYR A 133 -11.11 -0.46 7.11
C TYR A 133 -11.16 0.98 7.58
N TYR A 134 -10.60 1.88 6.79
CA TYR A 134 -10.68 3.32 6.97
C TYR A 134 -11.50 3.90 5.83
N ALA A 135 -12.67 4.43 6.15
CA ALA A 135 -13.54 5.10 5.19
C ALA A 135 -12.89 6.37 4.65
N VAL A 136 -13.05 6.62 3.37
CA VAL A 136 -12.58 7.84 2.71
C VAL A 136 -13.63 8.97 2.81
N ASP A 137 -14.92 8.66 3.01
CA ASP A 137 -16.03 9.62 3.24
C ASP A 137 -16.45 9.69 4.73
N GLY A 138 -16.89 10.81 5.35
CA GLY A 138 -17.14 12.17 4.85
C GLY A 138 -17.08 13.24 5.97
N ASN A 139 -17.01 14.52 5.57
CA ASN A 139 -17.54 15.65 6.35
C ASN A 139 -19.06 15.66 6.23
#